data_AF-A0A7V2EAA0-F1
#
_entry.id   AF-A0A7V2EAA0-F1
#
_cell.length_a   1.000
_cell.length_b   1.000
_cell.length_c   1.000
_cell.angle_alpha   90.00
_cell.angle_beta   90.00
_cell.angle_gamma   90.00
#
_symmetry.space_group_name_H-M   'P 1'
#
loop_
_entity.id
_entity.type
_entity.pdbx_description
1 polymer ?
#
loop_
_entity_poly.entity_id
_entity_poly.type
_entity_poly.pdbx_seq_one_letter_code
_entity_poly.pdbx_strand_id
1 'polypeptide(L)'
;MTREMQLAVARLAERGQFPVKALSPVRQALEELRALQQSWRAELRTASAAMLTQQCYRFLAALGLVYRSCLGLEADSLLPERSASPMRRRVTASRGAATVWKKLALEFAEVLSWARNLFQAHGLAIAARAVSSVSLQSWPERAKILADQAEYTDAANQCDGAEVAAQSVALLRELDDAELVHALASLALEFLTPPSARVKSQGSALADAGLIDRLPANLKALSAAIRSCGEWLEDHQEAFLPAAEWIVNVTAGLRQDLDDYADLAVTAWKFSDLVDMISVAEGVAEPFGNRQWLEKAVQQCVATADVGGSAGELTIPPVSPGVAAEIPTGRLYVQTQKLGQVLAYPRQLLMPLLAAASGEQTPTGPVLRWRSPDGQYEAALVLAAPRSSQWVLRFYTTAGQRANQLVGEPYCLGGCAGRIGPEAVVKFDRNSLERCREDLYLEVGKPPQRWIPAAPTQVSQQADATP
;
A
#
# COMPACT_ATOMS: atom_id res chain seq x y z
N MET A 1 -6.82 6.32 26.45
CA MET A 1 -8.06 5.85 25.79
C MET A 1 -9.21 5.97 26.79
N THR A 2 -10.17 6.86 26.52
CA THR A 2 -11.27 7.18 27.45
C THR A 2 -12.36 6.10 27.40
N ARG A 3 -13.01 5.86 28.54
CA ARG A 3 -14.07 4.86 28.72
C ARG A 3 -15.25 5.03 27.73
N GLU A 4 -15.43 6.24 27.20
CA GLU A 4 -16.44 6.57 26.19
C GLU A 4 -16.13 5.99 24.81
N MET A 5 -14.85 5.96 24.43
CA MET A 5 -14.39 5.40 23.15
C MET A 5 -14.54 3.87 23.12
N GLN A 6 -14.25 3.20 24.24
CA GLN A 6 -14.50 1.76 24.42
C GLN A 6 -16.00 1.42 24.33
N LEU A 7 -16.87 2.29 24.85
CA LEU A 7 -18.32 2.16 24.78
C LEU A 7 -18.88 2.41 23.37
N ALA A 8 -18.26 3.30 22.59
CA ALA A 8 -18.63 3.55 21.20
C ALA A 8 -18.28 2.33 20.31
N VAL A 9 -17.08 1.78 20.46
CA VAL A 9 -16.62 0.58 19.73
C VAL A 9 -17.47 -0.64 20.09
N ALA A 10 -17.78 -0.86 21.38
CA ALA A 10 -18.65 -1.95 21.81
C ALA A 10 -20.08 -1.85 21.23
N ARG A 11 -20.64 -0.63 21.14
CA ARG A 11 -21.98 -0.38 20.54
C ARG A 11 -22.00 -0.57 19.03
N LEU A 12 -20.90 -0.32 18.33
CA LEU A 12 -20.76 -0.57 16.89
C LEU A 12 -20.66 -2.07 16.60
N ALA A 13 -19.95 -2.82 17.44
CA ALA A 13 -19.81 -4.27 17.34
C ALA A 13 -21.13 -5.03 17.68
N GLU A 14 -21.82 -4.65 18.75
CA GLU A 14 -23.08 -5.31 19.18
C GLU A 14 -24.23 -5.20 18.17
N ARG A 15 -24.18 -4.24 17.25
CA ARG A 15 -25.25 -4.04 16.26
C ARG A 15 -25.18 -5.02 15.07
N GLY A 16 -24.16 -5.86 14.96
CA GLY A 16 -24.00 -6.74 13.79
C GLY A 16 -23.97 -5.99 12.45
N GLN A 17 -23.67 -4.68 12.50
CA GLN A 17 -23.75 -3.74 11.38
C GLN A 17 -22.38 -3.50 10.73
N PHE A 18 -21.68 -4.58 10.41
CA PHE A 18 -20.73 -4.55 9.30
C PHE A 18 -21.25 -5.30 8.07
N PRO A 19 -22.46 -5.02 7.52
CA PRO A 19 -22.57 -5.09 6.07
C PRO A 19 -21.68 -3.97 5.57
N VAL A 20 -20.46 -4.32 5.16
CA VAL A 20 -19.51 -3.40 4.51
C VAL A 20 -20.31 -2.60 3.48
N LYS A 21 -20.51 -1.30 3.72
CA LYS A 21 -21.20 -0.39 2.79
C LYS A 21 -20.32 -0.08 1.56
N ALA A 22 -19.46 -1.00 1.13
CA ALA A 22 -18.56 -0.87 -0.02
C ALA A 22 -19.33 -0.68 -1.34
N LEU A 23 -20.62 -1.01 -1.37
CA LEU A 23 -21.47 -0.63 -2.50
C LEU A 23 -21.61 0.89 -2.62
N SER A 24 -21.47 1.65 -1.54
CA SER A 24 -21.75 3.09 -1.54
C SER A 24 -20.80 3.86 -2.48
N PRO A 25 -19.46 3.70 -2.42
CA PRO A 25 -18.58 4.41 -3.36
C PRO A 25 -18.76 3.97 -4.82
N VAL A 26 -18.89 2.66 -5.07
CA VAL A 26 -19.04 2.15 -6.44
C VAL A 26 -20.40 2.52 -7.03
N ARG A 27 -21.48 2.42 -6.26
CA ARG A 27 -22.81 2.89 -6.68
C ARG A 27 -22.79 4.40 -6.93
N GLN A 28 -22.15 5.19 -6.08
CA GLN A 28 -22.00 6.63 -6.29
C GLN A 28 -21.25 6.91 -7.60
N ALA A 29 -20.18 6.18 -7.90
CA ALA A 29 -19.47 6.31 -9.17
C ALA A 29 -20.36 5.91 -10.38
N LEU A 30 -21.18 4.87 -10.25
CA LEU A 30 -22.13 4.47 -11.30
C LEU A 30 -23.24 5.53 -11.52
N GLU A 31 -23.74 6.14 -10.44
CA GLU A 31 -24.70 7.24 -10.50
C GLU A 31 -24.06 8.50 -11.12
N GLU A 32 -22.81 8.77 -10.81
CA GLU A 32 -22.02 9.83 -11.42
C GLU A 32 -21.80 9.59 -12.92
N LEU A 33 -21.44 8.37 -13.33
CA LEU A 33 -21.37 7.99 -14.75
C LEU A 33 -22.74 8.14 -15.44
N ARG A 34 -23.83 7.80 -14.77
CA ARG A 34 -25.19 8.00 -15.30
C ARG A 34 -25.51 9.49 -15.49
N ALA A 35 -25.12 10.35 -14.54
CA ALA A 35 -25.30 11.80 -14.66
C ALA A 35 -24.45 12.38 -15.80
N LEU A 36 -23.19 11.96 -15.93
CA LEU A 36 -22.31 12.36 -17.03
C LEU A 36 -22.84 11.88 -18.38
N GLN A 37 -23.38 10.66 -18.46
CA GLN A 37 -24.03 10.13 -19.65
C GLN A 37 -25.19 11.04 -20.11
N GLN A 38 -26.01 11.52 -19.19
CA GLN A 38 -27.11 12.42 -19.50
C GLN A 38 -26.62 13.79 -20.00
N SER A 39 -25.63 14.38 -19.33
CA SER A 39 -25.02 15.66 -19.73
C SER A 39 -24.39 15.56 -21.12
N TRP A 40 -23.55 14.54 -21.34
CA TRP A 40 -22.80 14.39 -22.58
C TRP A 40 -23.67 13.94 -23.75
N ARG A 41 -24.78 13.23 -23.52
CA ARG A 41 -25.76 12.94 -24.58
C ARG A 41 -26.40 14.22 -25.14
N ALA A 42 -26.57 15.25 -24.31
CA ALA A 42 -27.07 16.56 -24.76
C ALA A 42 -25.97 17.35 -25.48
N GLU A 43 -24.75 17.36 -24.93
CA GLU A 43 -23.61 18.14 -25.43
C GLU A 43 -23.00 17.57 -26.73
N LEU A 44 -22.89 16.25 -26.86
CA LEU A 44 -22.36 15.61 -28.08
C LEU A 44 -23.27 15.82 -29.30
N ARG A 45 -24.57 16.07 -29.10
CA ARG A 45 -25.51 16.37 -30.18
C ARG A 45 -25.34 17.77 -30.76
N THR A 46 -24.78 18.71 -30.00
CA THR A 46 -24.63 20.11 -30.44
C THR A 46 -23.31 20.38 -31.16
N ALA A 47 -22.52 19.33 -31.46
CA ALA A 47 -21.30 19.32 -32.29
C ALA A 47 -20.18 20.32 -31.92
N SER A 48 -20.36 21.12 -30.86
CA SER A 48 -19.47 22.24 -30.49
C SER A 48 -18.97 22.16 -29.04
N ALA A 49 -19.38 21.16 -28.26
CA ALA A 49 -19.08 21.14 -26.84
C ALA A 49 -17.69 20.55 -26.59
N ALA A 50 -16.72 21.43 -26.33
CA ALA A 50 -15.50 21.06 -25.65
C ALA A 50 -15.90 20.41 -24.31
N MET A 51 -15.74 19.09 -24.19
CA MET A 51 -15.94 18.39 -22.92
C MET A 51 -15.18 19.12 -21.81
N LEU A 52 -15.89 19.57 -20.77
CA LEU A 52 -15.25 20.33 -19.71
C LEU A 52 -14.18 19.45 -19.05
N THR A 53 -12.99 20.01 -18.83
CA THR A 53 -11.83 19.28 -18.29
C THR A 53 -12.16 18.56 -16.99
N GLN A 54 -12.96 19.21 -16.12
CA GLN A 54 -13.45 18.64 -14.87
C GLN A 54 -14.39 17.45 -15.07
N GLN A 55 -15.23 17.44 -16.11
CA GLN A 55 -16.10 16.28 -16.41
C GLN A 55 -15.26 15.09 -16.91
N CYS A 56 -14.21 15.33 -17.70
CA CYS A 56 -13.28 14.26 -18.10
C CYS A 56 -12.57 13.64 -16.90
N TYR A 57 -12.13 14.46 -15.94
CA TYR A 57 -11.55 13.99 -14.68
C TYR A 57 -12.53 13.11 -13.92
N ARG A 58 -13.75 13.62 -13.65
CA ARG A 58 -14.81 12.89 -12.94
C ARG A 58 -15.18 11.58 -13.64
N PHE A 59 -15.25 11.60 -14.98
CA PHE A 59 -15.50 10.40 -15.78
C PHE A 59 -14.43 9.34 -15.55
N LEU A 60 -13.14 9.68 -15.66
CA LEU A 60 -12.06 8.71 -15.48
C LEU A 60 -11.94 8.24 -14.03
N ALA A 61 -12.12 9.11 -13.04
CA ALA A 61 -12.13 8.71 -11.64
C ALA A 61 -13.27 7.70 -11.35
N ALA A 62 -14.50 8.02 -11.77
CA ALA A 62 -15.64 7.13 -11.58
C ALA A 62 -15.50 5.82 -12.36
N LEU A 63 -15.03 5.87 -13.62
CA LEU A 63 -14.78 4.69 -14.43
C LEU A 63 -13.67 3.82 -13.80
N GLY A 64 -12.61 4.44 -13.31
CA GLY A 64 -11.50 3.77 -12.64
C GLY A 64 -12.00 3.04 -11.39
N LEU A 65 -12.82 3.68 -10.56
CA LEU A 65 -13.37 3.07 -9.36
C LEU A 65 -14.28 1.87 -9.68
N VAL A 66 -15.09 1.97 -10.74
CA VAL A 66 -15.94 0.87 -11.21
C VAL A 66 -15.10 -0.30 -11.69
N TYR A 67 -14.09 -0.07 -12.53
CA TYR A 67 -13.21 -1.12 -13.04
C TYR A 67 -12.27 -1.69 -11.97
N ARG A 68 -11.98 -0.91 -10.92
CA ARG A 68 -11.27 -1.36 -9.72
C ARG A 68 -12.13 -2.29 -8.83
N SER A 69 -13.45 -2.27 -8.98
CA SER A 69 -14.37 -3.12 -8.20
C SER A 69 -14.62 -4.47 -8.88
N CYS A 70 -15.34 -5.39 -8.20
CA CYS A 70 -15.77 -6.66 -8.81
C CYS A 70 -16.60 -6.47 -10.09
N LEU A 71 -17.17 -5.28 -10.32
CA LEU A 71 -17.87 -4.98 -11.56
C LEU A 71 -16.93 -4.95 -12.76
N GLY A 72 -15.64 -4.68 -12.61
CA GLY A 72 -14.68 -4.73 -13.72
C GLY A 72 -14.51 -6.13 -14.32
N LEU A 73 -14.88 -7.18 -13.57
CA LEU A 73 -14.85 -8.57 -14.04
C LEU A 73 -16.11 -8.93 -14.83
N GLU A 74 -17.24 -8.32 -14.47
CA GLU A 74 -18.55 -8.52 -15.11
C GLU A 74 -18.77 -7.55 -16.27
N ALA A 75 -18.18 -6.36 -16.20
CA ALA A 75 -18.11 -5.39 -17.28
C ALA A 75 -16.96 -5.81 -18.19
N ASP A 76 -17.26 -6.23 -19.42
CA ASP A 76 -16.20 -6.68 -20.35
C ASP A 76 -15.03 -5.68 -20.41
N SER A 77 -13.85 -6.17 -20.82
CA SER A 77 -12.60 -5.40 -20.89
C SER A 77 -12.76 -3.98 -21.45
N LEU A 78 -12.14 -3.00 -20.79
CA LEU A 78 -11.97 -1.65 -21.35
C LEU A 78 -11.19 -1.68 -22.67
N LEU A 79 -10.34 -2.69 -22.86
CA LEU A 79 -9.49 -2.83 -24.03
C LEU A 79 -10.26 -3.47 -25.19
N PRO A 80 -10.00 -3.06 -26.45
CA PRO A 80 -10.54 -3.74 -27.61
C PRO A 80 -10.17 -5.24 -27.60
N GLU A 81 -11.08 -6.12 -28.03
CA GLU A 81 -10.93 -7.59 -28.04
C GLU A 81 -9.67 -8.13 -28.75
N ARG A 82 -8.92 -7.29 -29.45
CA ARG A 82 -7.75 -7.67 -30.25
C ARG A 82 -6.54 -8.13 -29.42
N SER A 83 -6.56 -8.01 -28.10
CA SER A 83 -5.34 -8.11 -27.29
C SER A 83 -5.17 -9.39 -26.47
N ALA A 84 -6.22 -10.14 -26.11
CA ALA A 84 -6.07 -11.41 -25.40
C ALA A 84 -7.41 -12.15 -25.27
N SER A 85 -7.39 -13.49 -25.39
CA SER A 85 -8.45 -14.30 -24.80
C SER A 85 -8.38 -14.14 -23.29
N PRO A 86 -9.43 -13.62 -22.61
CA PRO A 86 -9.41 -13.53 -21.16
C PRO A 86 -9.29 -14.95 -20.61
N MET A 87 -8.19 -15.21 -19.91
CA MET A 87 -8.06 -16.40 -19.09
C MET A 87 -9.14 -16.28 -18.01
N ARG A 88 -10.34 -16.82 -18.29
CA ARG A 88 -11.46 -16.84 -17.36
C ARG A 88 -11.09 -17.71 -16.17
N ARG A 89 -10.31 -17.17 -15.23
CA ARG A 89 -10.17 -17.78 -13.91
C ARG A 89 -11.56 -17.73 -13.28
N ARG A 90 -12.09 -18.92 -12.96
CA ARG A 90 -13.30 -19.03 -12.15
C ARG A 90 -12.97 -18.50 -10.77
N VAL A 91 -13.30 -17.25 -10.54
CA VAL A 91 -13.31 -16.65 -9.21
C VAL A 91 -14.33 -17.42 -8.38
N THR A 92 -13.88 -18.12 -7.36
CA THR A 92 -14.77 -18.68 -6.34
C THR A 92 -15.15 -17.60 -5.35
N ALA A 93 -15.75 -16.50 -5.85
CA ALA A 93 -16.35 -15.51 -4.98
C ALA A 93 -17.41 -16.20 -4.12
N SER A 94 -17.48 -15.83 -2.84
CA SER A 94 -18.55 -16.32 -1.97
C SER A 94 -19.91 -16.07 -2.66
N ARG A 95 -20.80 -17.07 -2.68
CA ARG A 95 -22.07 -17.00 -3.44
C ARG A 95 -22.88 -15.72 -3.15
N GLY A 96 -22.75 -15.15 -1.95
CA GLY A 96 -23.44 -13.93 -1.53
C GLY A 96 -22.89 -12.63 -2.14
N ALA A 97 -21.56 -12.43 -2.17
CA ALA A 97 -20.97 -11.23 -2.74
C ALA A 97 -21.20 -11.15 -4.26
N ALA A 98 -21.06 -12.30 -4.94
CA ALA A 98 -21.31 -12.42 -6.38
C ALA A 98 -22.75 -11.99 -6.76
N THR A 99 -23.75 -12.30 -5.93
CA THR A 99 -25.14 -11.90 -6.21
C THR A 99 -25.38 -10.39 -6.16
N VAL A 100 -24.69 -9.68 -5.26
CA VAL A 100 -24.87 -8.23 -5.10
C VAL A 100 -24.25 -7.47 -6.26
N TRP A 101 -23.00 -7.78 -6.62
CA TRP A 101 -22.31 -7.17 -7.74
C TRP A 101 -22.99 -7.46 -9.07
N LYS A 102 -23.45 -8.70 -9.29
CA LYS A 102 -24.23 -9.05 -10.47
C LYS A 102 -25.53 -8.25 -10.57
N LYS A 103 -26.23 -8.04 -9.46
CA LYS A 103 -27.45 -7.20 -9.44
C LYS A 103 -27.12 -5.76 -9.82
N LEU A 104 -26.03 -5.20 -9.29
CA LEU A 104 -25.59 -3.85 -9.58
C LEU A 104 -25.13 -3.71 -11.05
N ALA A 105 -24.41 -4.70 -11.59
CA ALA A 105 -24.02 -4.75 -13.00
C ALA A 105 -25.26 -4.73 -13.92
N LEU A 106 -26.29 -5.51 -13.61
CA LEU A 106 -27.55 -5.54 -14.36
C LEU A 106 -28.30 -4.20 -14.25
N GLU A 107 -28.34 -3.59 -13.06
CA GLU A 107 -28.99 -2.30 -12.81
C GLU A 107 -28.33 -1.15 -13.61
N PHE A 108 -27.02 -1.23 -13.84
CA PHE A 108 -26.23 -0.18 -14.52
C PHE A 108 -25.64 -0.62 -15.88
N ALA A 109 -26.15 -1.69 -16.49
CA ALA A 109 -25.59 -2.26 -17.72
C ALA A 109 -25.48 -1.24 -18.88
N GLU A 110 -26.50 -0.40 -19.08
CA GLU A 110 -26.49 0.65 -20.11
C GLU A 110 -25.39 1.70 -19.86
N VAL A 111 -25.20 2.09 -18.61
CA VAL A 111 -24.20 3.09 -18.20
C VAL A 111 -22.80 2.53 -18.39
N LEU A 112 -22.58 1.28 -17.99
CA LEU A 112 -21.30 0.58 -18.17
C LEU A 112 -20.94 0.42 -19.65
N SER A 113 -21.88 -0.04 -20.46
CA SER A 113 -21.69 -0.18 -21.91
C SER A 113 -21.34 1.15 -22.57
N TRP A 114 -22.05 2.22 -22.20
CA TRP A 114 -21.76 3.56 -22.69
C TRP A 114 -20.37 4.04 -22.29
N ALA A 115 -20.01 3.94 -21.00
CA ALA A 115 -18.73 4.43 -20.49
C ALA A 115 -17.56 3.69 -21.16
N ARG A 116 -17.67 2.38 -21.33
CA ARG A 116 -16.69 1.58 -22.07
C ARG A 116 -16.54 2.04 -23.51
N ASN A 117 -17.64 2.14 -24.26
CA ASN A 117 -17.59 2.51 -25.68
C ASN A 117 -17.02 3.93 -25.86
N LEU A 118 -17.38 4.84 -24.96
CA LEU A 118 -16.87 6.20 -24.93
C LEU A 118 -15.36 6.24 -24.65
N PHE A 119 -14.89 5.46 -23.67
CA PHE A 119 -13.48 5.35 -23.34
C PHE A 119 -12.68 4.72 -24.49
N GLN A 120 -13.19 3.68 -25.15
CA GLN A 120 -12.54 3.08 -26.31
C GLN A 120 -12.43 4.04 -27.50
N ALA A 121 -13.48 4.84 -27.74
CA ALA A 121 -13.51 5.79 -28.86
C ALA A 121 -12.71 7.07 -28.61
N HIS A 122 -12.72 7.57 -27.36
CA HIS A 122 -12.24 8.92 -27.03
C HIS A 122 -11.27 8.96 -25.84
N GLY A 123 -10.81 7.80 -25.34
CA GLY A 123 -10.03 7.69 -24.11
C GLY A 123 -8.77 8.54 -24.08
N LEU A 124 -8.04 8.67 -25.20
CA LEU A 124 -6.85 9.53 -25.29
C LEU A 124 -7.16 11.01 -25.08
N ALA A 125 -8.22 11.53 -25.72
CA ALA A 125 -8.60 12.93 -25.58
C ALA A 125 -9.13 13.22 -24.18
N ILE A 126 -9.95 12.31 -23.64
CA ILE A 126 -10.47 12.38 -22.27
C ILE A 126 -9.30 12.36 -21.27
N ALA A 127 -8.34 11.45 -21.43
CA ALA A 127 -7.13 11.34 -20.62
C ALA A 127 -6.29 12.61 -20.67
N ALA A 128 -5.98 13.12 -21.86
CA ALA A 128 -5.20 14.33 -22.04
C ALA A 128 -5.81 15.54 -21.32
N ARG A 129 -7.15 15.67 -21.39
CA ARG A 129 -7.89 16.72 -20.67
C ARG A 129 -7.85 16.47 -19.16
N ALA A 130 -8.26 15.29 -18.71
CA ALA A 130 -8.35 14.95 -17.29
C ALA A 130 -7.02 15.15 -16.55
N VAL A 131 -5.91 14.63 -17.09
CA VAL A 131 -4.58 14.78 -16.50
C VAL A 131 -4.16 16.26 -16.42
N SER A 132 -4.55 17.07 -17.41
CA SER A 132 -4.24 18.51 -17.41
C SER A 132 -5.02 19.33 -16.38
N SER A 133 -6.12 18.80 -15.82
CA SER A 133 -6.84 19.45 -14.71
C SER A 133 -6.35 19.06 -13.33
N VAL A 134 -5.55 18.00 -13.20
CA VAL A 134 -5.15 17.51 -11.87
C VAL A 134 -4.09 18.43 -11.30
N SER A 135 -4.36 19.02 -10.14
CA SER A 135 -3.42 19.89 -9.43
C SER A 135 -3.20 19.38 -8.00
N LEU A 136 -2.26 18.46 -7.84
CA LEU A 136 -1.82 17.97 -6.53
C LEU A 136 -0.73 18.83 -5.90
N GLN A 137 -0.30 19.94 -6.54
CA GLN A 137 0.83 20.75 -6.06
C GLN A 137 0.58 21.36 -4.68
N SER A 138 -0.66 21.75 -4.38
CA SER A 138 -1.06 22.29 -3.07
C SER A 138 -1.57 21.22 -2.11
N TRP A 139 -1.54 19.94 -2.50
CA TRP A 139 -2.06 18.86 -1.67
C TRP A 139 -1.29 18.73 -0.34
N PRO A 140 0.06 18.69 -0.31
CA PRO A 140 0.78 18.57 0.96
C PRO A 140 0.57 19.75 1.91
N GLU A 141 0.48 20.98 1.39
CA GLU A 141 0.19 22.19 2.17
C GLU A 141 -1.19 22.08 2.83
N ARG A 142 -2.22 21.66 2.08
CA ARG A 142 -3.58 21.46 2.61
C ARG A 142 -3.63 20.32 3.62
N ALA A 143 -2.93 19.22 3.36
CA ALA A 143 -2.85 18.08 4.27
C ALA A 143 -2.18 18.47 5.59
N LYS A 144 -1.13 19.30 5.54
CA LYS A 144 -0.48 19.86 6.72
C LYS A 144 -1.40 20.76 7.54
N ILE A 145 -2.10 21.71 6.91
CA ILE A 145 -3.07 22.57 7.60
C ILE A 145 -4.11 21.71 8.32
N LEU A 146 -4.57 20.65 7.66
CA LEU A 146 -5.55 19.74 8.23
C LEU A 146 -5.00 18.88 9.37
N ALA A 147 -3.75 18.43 9.26
CA ALA A 147 -3.05 17.75 10.34
C ALA A 147 -2.94 18.63 11.59
N ASP A 148 -2.52 19.88 11.40
CA ASP A 148 -2.44 20.87 12.47
C ASP A 148 -3.83 21.06 13.12
N GLN A 149 -4.91 21.15 12.33
CA GLN A 149 -6.28 21.26 12.84
C GLN A 149 -6.73 20.01 13.62
N ALA A 150 -6.38 18.81 13.15
CA ALA A 150 -6.73 17.54 13.77
C ALA A 150 -6.03 17.35 15.13
N GLU A 151 -4.83 17.89 15.33
CA GLU A 151 -4.13 17.84 16.62
C GLU A 151 -4.90 18.56 17.74
N TYR A 152 -5.65 19.62 17.39
CA TYR A 152 -6.40 20.44 18.35
C TYR A 152 -7.88 20.06 18.49
N THR A 153 -8.39 19.00 17.86
CA THR A 153 -9.82 18.64 17.94
C THR A 153 -10.27 18.27 19.36
N ASP A 154 -9.35 17.83 20.22
CA ASP A 154 -9.65 17.50 21.63
C ASP A 154 -9.66 18.73 22.56
N ALA A 155 -9.17 19.88 22.09
CA ALA A 155 -9.22 21.13 22.84
C ALA A 155 -10.66 21.68 22.77
N ALA A 156 -11.33 21.74 23.91
CA ALA A 156 -12.78 21.85 24.11
C ALA A 156 -13.56 22.99 23.42
N ASN A 157 -12.99 23.78 22.51
CA ASN A 157 -13.67 24.92 21.87
C ASN A 157 -13.14 25.39 20.49
N GLN A 158 -12.28 24.66 19.77
CA GLN A 158 -11.60 25.26 18.60
C GLN A 158 -11.84 24.62 17.22
N CYS A 159 -12.38 23.40 17.09
CA CYS A 159 -12.63 22.82 15.77
C CYS A 159 -13.83 21.85 15.76
N ASP A 160 -14.65 21.88 14.71
CA ASP A 160 -15.69 20.88 14.47
C ASP A 160 -15.03 19.62 13.89
N GLY A 161 -14.89 18.58 14.71
CA GLY A 161 -14.27 17.32 14.29
C GLY A 161 -14.96 16.67 13.08
N ALA A 162 -16.26 16.93 12.86
CA ALA A 162 -16.96 16.43 11.69
C ALA A 162 -16.52 17.15 10.41
N GLU A 163 -16.23 18.44 10.50
CA GLU A 163 -15.68 19.22 9.38
C GLU A 163 -14.27 18.76 9.03
N VAL A 164 -13.40 18.57 10.04
CA VAL A 164 -12.04 18.04 9.85
C VAL A 164 -12.09 16.67 9.18
N ALA A 165 -12.93 15.75 9.67
CA ALA A 165 -13.12 14.43 9.06
C ALA A 165 -13.58 14.53 7.59
N ALA A 166 -14.54 15.42 7.28
CA ALA A 166 -15.01 15.62 5.92
C ALA A 166 -13.91 16.16 4.99
N GLN A 167 -13.08 17.10 5.48
CA GLN A 167 -11.94 17.63 4.74
C GLN A 167 -10.85 16.57 4.54
N SER A 168 -10.59 15.71 5.54
CA SER A 168 -9.64 14.59 5.45
C SER A 168 -10.09 13.61 4.37
N VAL A 169 -11.37 13.23 4.39
CA VAL A 169 -11.96 12.36 3.35
C VAL A 169 -11.86 13.00 1.97
N ALA A 170 -12.13 14.30 1.86
CA ALA A 170 -12.03 15.01 0.58
C ALA A 170 -10.60 15.01 0.02
N LEU A 171 -9.58 15.24 0.85
CA LEU A 171 -8.18 15.20 0.43
C LEU A 171 -7.73 13.80 0.01
N LEU A 172 -8.09 12.77 0.78
CA LEU A 172 -7.75 11.38 0.43
C LEU A 172 -8.46 10.94 -0.85
N ARG A 173 -9.71 11.36 -1.05
CA ARG A 173 -10.45 11.11 -2.29
C ARG A 173 -9.81 11.81 -3.48
N GLU A 174 -9.33 13.04 -3.33
CA GLU A 174 -8.63 13.75 -4.40
C GLU A 174 -7.39 12.97 -4.86
N LEU A 175 -6.61 12.43 -3.92
CA LEU A 175 -5.44 11.60 -4.23
C LEU A 175 -5.85 10.27 -4.89
N ASP A 176 -6.89 9.62 -4.40
CA ASP A 176 -7.39 8.36 -4.99
C ASP A 176 -7.92 8.56 -6.42
N ASP A 177 -8.72 9.60 -6.63
CA ASP A 177 -9.23 9.97 -7.96
C ASP A 177 -8.07 10.28 -8.93
N ALA A 178 -7.03 10.99 -8.47
CA ALA A 178 -5.87 11.32 -9.28
C ALA A 178 -5.08 10.07 -9.74
N GLU A 179 -4.96 9.06 -8.89
CA GLU A 179 -4.35 7.78 -9.24
C GLU A 179 -5.19 6.99 -10.24
N LEU A 180 -6.51 6.92 -10.05
CA LEU A 180 -7.42 6.28 -10.98
C LEU A 180 -7.34 6.94 -12.37
N VAL A 181 -7.28 8.27 -12.40
CA VAL A 181 -7.08 9.04 -13.63
C VAL A 181 -5.72 8.72 -14.26
N HIS A 182 -4.64 8.70 -13.48
CA HIS A 182 -3.31 8.35 -13.97
C HIS A 182 -3.27 6.94 -14.58
N ALA A 183 -3.89 5.95 -13.91
CA ALA A 183 -3.93 4.56 -14.35
C ALA A 183 -4.69 4.42 -15.69
N LEU A 184 -5.91 4.95 -15.78
CA LEU A 184 -6.69 4.89 -17.01
C LEU A 184 -6.07 5.70 -18.16
N ALA A 185 -5.45 6.84 -17.86
CA ALA A 185 -4.76 7.63 -18.87
C ALA A 185 -3.50 6.92 -19.39
N SER A 186 -2.78 6.19 -18.54
CA SER A 186 -1.66 5.34 -18.95
C SER A 186 -2.13 4.20 -19.85
N LEU A 187 -3.23 3.53 -19.49
CA LEU A 187 -3.86 2.48 -20.30
C LEU A 187 -4.34 3.02 -21.65
N ALA A 188 -4.96 4.21 -21.68
CA ALA A 188 -5.34 4.87 -22.92
C ALA A 188 -4.12 5.16 -23.81
N LEU A 189 -3.04 5.69 -23.22
CA LEU A 189 -1.81 5.98 -23.94
C LEU A 189 -1.16 4.72 -24.54
N GLU A 190 -1.15 3.62 -23.79
CA GLU A 190 -0.52 2.37 -24.21
C GLU A 190 -1.34 1.65 -25.29
N PHE A 191 -2.65 1.51 -25.10
CA PHE A 191 -3.47 0.60 -25.90
C PHE A 191 -4.35 1.29 -26.94
N LEU A 192 -4.68 2.57 -26.76
CA LEU A 192 -5.54 3.30 -27.70
C LEU A 192 -4.74 4.18 -28.66
N THR A 193 -3.42 4.31 -28.48
CA THR A 193 -2.55 4.97 -29.47
C THR A 193 -2.38 4.06 -30.67
N PRO A 194 -2.93 4.39 -31.86
CA PRO A 194 -2.80 3.54 -33.02
C PRO A 194 -1.32 3.43 -33.42
N PRO A 195 -0.78 2.23 -33.68
CA PRO A 195 0.62 2.07 -34.07
C PRO A 195 0.97 2.85 -35.37
N SER A 196 -0.02 3.13 -36.21
CA SER A 196 0.09 3.88 -37.46
C SER A 196 -0.19 5.39 -37.35
N ALA A 197 -0.78 5.88 -36.25
CA ALA A 197 -1.14 7.28 -36.07
C ALA A 197 0.05 8.19 -35.73
N ARG A 198 1.23 7.61 -35.43
CA ARG A 198 2.48 8.40 -35.29
C ARG A 198 2.93 9.06 -36.59
N VAL A 199 2.38 8.69 -37.76
CA VAL A 199 2.94 9.11 -39.05
C VAL A 199 2.10 10.16 -39.80
N LYS A 200 0.77 10.30 -39.60
CA LYS A 200 -0.04 11.30 -40.33
C LYS A 200 -1.31 11.75 -39.58
N SER A 201 -1.19 12.61 -38.56
CA SER A 201 -2.33 13.34 -37.96
C SER A 201 -2.58 14.68 -38.67
N GLN A 202 -2.74 14.65 -40.00
CA GLN A 202 -3.25 15.81 -40.75
C GLN A 202 -4.73 15.55 -41.06
N GLY A 203 -5.65 16.11 -40.26
CA GLY A 203 -7.03 16.28 -40.71
C GLY A 203 -8.16 16.04 -39.70
N SER A 204 -7.89 15.51 -38.50
CA SER A 204 -8.93 15.47 -37.46
C SER A 204 -8.98 16.82 -36.74
N ALA A 205 -10.04 17.58 -36.99
CA ALA A 205 -10.31 18.91 -36.42
C ALA A 205 -10.65 18.90 -34.92
N LEU A 206 -10.05 17.99 -34.15
CA LEU A 206 -10.16 17.98 -32.70
C LEU A 206 -9.08 18.92 -32.14
N ALA A 207 -9.53 19.99 -31.48
CA ALA A 207 -8.75 21.02 -30.80
C ALA A 207 -7.79 20.52 -29.70
N ASP A 208 -7.56 19.20 -29.61
CA ASP A 208 -6.87 18.52 -28.53
C ASP A 208 -5.55 17.86 -28.95
N ALA A 209 -5.12 17.97 -30.22
CA ALA A 209 -3.87 17.35 -30.68
C ALA A 209 -2.68 17.75 -29.80
N GLY A 210 -2.56 19.04 -29.47
CA GLY A 210 -1.50 19.54 -28.58
C GLY A 210 -1.61 19.05 -27.12
N LEU A 211 -2.80 18.68 -26.64
CA LEU A 211 -2.97 18.08 -25.31
C LEU A 211 -2.55 16.61 -25.33
N ILE A 212 -2.91 15.87 -26.39
CA ILE A 212 -2.52 14.46 -26.56
C ILE A 212 -0.99 14.34 -26.66
N ASP A 213 -0.33 15.23 -27.41
CA ASP A 213 1.13 15.25 -27.52
C ASP A 213 1.83 15.52 -26.17
N ARG A 214 1.17 16.27 -25.28
CA ARG A 214 1.66 16.57 -23.92
C ARG A 214 1.30 15.51 -22.89
N LEU A 215 0.39 14.58 -23.20
CA LEU A 215 -0.11 13.58 -22.26
C LEU A 215 1.03 12.78 -21.58
N PRO A 216 2.08 12.29 -22.27
CA PRO A 216 3.18 11.58 -21.62
C PRO A 216 3.94 12.44 -20.59
N ALA A 217 4.18 13.71 -20.89
CA ALA A 217 4.86 14.63 -19.98
C ALA A 217 3.97 14.97 -18.77
N ASN A 218 2.68 15.20 -19.01
CA ASN A 218 1.70 15.47 -17.95
C ASN A 218 1.51 14.25 -17.03
N LEU A 219 1.49 13.02 -17.58
CA LEU A 219 1.45 11.79 -16.79
C LEU A 219 2.69 11.63 -15.91
N LYS A 220 3.87 11.92 -16.44
CA LYS A 220 5.11 11.90 -15.64
C LYS A 220 5.06 12.92 -14.50
N ALA A 221 4.56 14.13 -14.75
CA ALA A 221 4.39 15.16 -13.74
C ALA A 221 3.36 14.74 -12.67
N LEU A 222 2.22 14.20 -13.10
CA LEU A 222 1.18 13.70 -12.19
C LEU A 222 1.69 12.54 -11.32
N SER A 223 2.40 11.57 -11.91
CA SER A 223 3.03 10.46 -11.16
C SER A 223 4.01 10.96 -10.10
N ALA A 224 4.81 11.98 -10.41
CA ALA A 224 5.72 12.58 -9.43
C ALA A 224 4.96 13.28 -8.29
N ALA A 225 3.87 13.97 -8.60
CA ALA A 225 3.03 14.63 -7.60
C ALA A 225 2.31 13.62 -6.69
N ILE A 226 1.74 12.55 -7.26
CA ILE A 226 1.13 11.43 -6.51
C ILE A 226 2.17 10.82 -5.56
N ARG A 227 3.38 10.54 -6.05
CA ARG A 227 4.47 9.99 -5.23
C ARG A 227 4.78 10.90 -4.04
N SER A 228 4.93 12.21 -4.28
CA SER A 228 5.19 13.17 -3.21
C SER A 228 4.06 13.24 -2.17
N CYS A 229 2.79 13.09 -2.58
CA CYS A 229 1.68 13.00 -1.65
C CYS A 229 1.72 11.70 -0.83
N GLY A 230 2.09 10.57 -1.46
CA GLY A 230 2.28 9.29 -0.79
C GLY A 230 3.40 9.33 0.25
N GLU A 231 4.57 9.87 -0.09
CA GLU A 231 5.68 10.09 0.85
C GLU A 231 5.24 10.95 2.05
N TRP A 232 4.48 12.01 1.80
CA TRP A 232 3.92 12.84 2.87
C TRP A 232 2.96 12.06 3.77
N LEU A 233 2.05 11.27 3.17
CA LEU A 233 1.09 10.44 3.90
C LEU A 233 1.77 9.39 4.77
N GLU A 234 2.84 8.76 4.28
CA GLU A 234 3.62 7.79 5.04
C GLU A 234 4.22 8.40 6.31
N ASP A 235 4.69 9.65 6.22
CA ASP A 235 5.30 10.39 7.34
C ASP A 235 4.27 10.98 8.33
N HIS A 236 3.00 11.15 7.93
CA HIS A 236 1.97 11.87 8.71
C HIS A 236 0.60 11.16 8.71
N GLN A 237 0.62 9.85 8.89
CA GLN A 237 -0.58 9.01 8.83
C GLN A 237 -1.65 9.43 9.87
N GLU A 238 -1.21 9.96 11.02
CA GLU A 238 -2.05 10.40 12.13
C GLU A 238 -2.99 11.56 11.76
N ALA A 239 -2.60 12.39 10.79
CA ALA A 239 -3.41 13.49 10.28
C ALA A 239 -4.75 13.05 9.68
N PHE A 240 -4.85 11.76 9.33
CA PHE A 240 -6.00 11.19 8.64
C PHE A 240 -6.81 10.19 9.49
N LEU A 241 -6.50 10.08 10.79
CA LEU A 241 -7.35 9.34 11.73
C LEU A 241 -8.82 9.80 11.73
N PRO A 242 -9.15 11.10 11.57
CA PRO A 242 -10.55 11.53 11.43
C PRO A 242 -11.29 10.91 10.23
N ALA A 243 -10.56 10.47 9.19
CA ALA A 243 -11.11 9.80 8.02
C ALA A 243 -11.13 8.26 8.15
N ALA A 244 -10.88 7.69 9.34
CA ALA A 244 -10.74 6.26 9.55
C ALA A 244 -11.91 5.43 8.98
N GLU A 245 -13.16 5.85 9.22
CA GLU A 245 -14.33 5.14 8.71
C GLU A 245 -14.33 5.07 7.17
N TRP A 246 -13.93 6.13 6.49
CA TRP A 246 -13.83 6.14 5.02
C TRP A 246 -12.72 5.22 4.53
N ILE A 247 -11.53 5.30 5.15
CA ILE A 247 -10.38 4.46 4.81
C ILE A 247 -10.72 2.98 4.98
N VAL A 248 -11.36 2.61 6.10
CA VAL A 248 -11.85 1.25 6.37
C VAL A 248 -12.89 0.84 5.34
N ASN A 249 -13.82 1.70 4.95
CA ASN A 249 -14.84 1.36 3.95
C ASN A 249 -14.25 1.13 2.54
N VAL A 250 -13.30 1.97 2.12
CA VAL A 250 -12.60 1.82 0.83
C VAL A 250 -11.79 0.52 0.84
N THR A 251 -11.01 0.29 1.89
CA THR A 251 -10.17 -0.91 1.98
C THR A 251 -10.97 -2.19 2.16
N ALA A 252 -12.05 -2.18 2.95
CA ALA A 252 -12.95 -3.33 3.11
C ALA A 252 -13.68 -3.69 1.81
N GLY A 253 -13.99 -2.70 0.96
CA GLY A 253 -14.54 -2.93 -0.37
C GLY A 253 -13.58 -3.62 -1.33
N LEU A 254 -12.28 -3.56 -1.03
CA LEU A 254 -11.22 -4.15 -1.84
C LEU A 254 -10.69 -5.46 -1.22
N ARG A 255 -10.77 -5.61 0.11
CA ARG A 255 -10.08 -6.63 0.91
C ARG A 255 -10.32 -8.09 0.51
N GLN A 256 -11.51 -8.44 0.04
CA GLN A 256 -11.79 -9.82 -0.40
C GLN A 256 -11.13 -10.17 -1.73
N ASP A 257 -10.79 -9.17 -2.53
CA ASP A 257 -10.25 -9.31 -3.89
C ASP A 257 -8.77 -8.94 -3.98
N LEU A 258 -8.21 -8.24 -2.98
CA LEU A 258 -6.76 -7.95 -2.92
C LEU A 258 -5.90 -9.23 -2.99
N ASP A 259 -6.41 -10.35 -2.45
CA ASP A 259 -5.76 -11.67 -2.52
C ASP A 259 -5.75 -12.26 -3.95
N ASP A 260 -6.77 -11.93 -4.76
CA ASP A 260 -6.99 -12.51 -6.08
C ASP A 260 -6.52 -11.60 -7.23
N TYR A 261 -6.31 -10.30 -6.98
CA TYR A 261 -6.03 -9.26 -7.98
C TYR A 261 -4.90 -8.33 -7.55
N ALA A 262 -3.65 -8.73 -7.83
CA ALA A 262 -2.45 -7.99 -7.46
C ALA A 262 -2.38 -6.58 -8.07
N ASP A 263 -3.01 -6.34 -9.21
CA ASP A 263 -3.13 -5.04 -9.87
C ASP A 263 -4.06 -4.08 -9.10
N LEU A 264 -5.15 -4.60 -8.53
CA LEU A 264 -6.01 -3.84 -7.62
C LEU A 264 -5.32 -3.56 -6.29
N ALA A 265 -4.45 -4.48 -5.83
CA ALA A 265 -3.70 -4.29 -4.60
C ALA A 265 -2.77 -3.09 -4.62
N VAL A 266 -2.13 -2.80 -5.76
CA VAL A 266 -1.25 -1.63 -5.92
C VAL A 266 -1.97 -0.31 -5.63
N THR A 267 -3.26 -0.19 -5.97
CA THR A 267 -4.02 1.05 -5.75
C THR A 267 -4.52 1.22 -4.31
N ALA A 268 -4.64 0.12 -3.56
CA ALA A 268 -5.07 0.14 -2.16
C ALA A 268 -3.88 0.23 -1.20
N TRP A 269 -2.67 -0.08 -1.69
CA TRP A 269 -1.48 -0.26 -0.87
C TRP A 269 -1.09 1.00 -0.10
N LYS A 270 -1.25 2.20 -0.65
CA LYS A 270 -0.99 3.45 0.06
C LYS A 270 -1.84 3.64 1.33
N PHE A 271 -2.99 2.97 1.40
CA PHE A 271 -3.86 2.97 2.58
C PHE A 271 -3.54 1.83 3.55
N SER A 272 -2.60 0.91 3.24
CA SER A 272 -2.29 -0.20 4.14
C SER A 272 -1.79 0.30 5.49
N ASP A 273 -0.92 1.30 5.46
CA ASP A 273 -0.30 1.85 6.65
C ASP A 273 -1.33 2.63 7.46
N LEU A 274 -2.22 3.36 6.78
CA LEU A 274 -3.38 4.00 7.41
C LEU A 274 -4.36 2.99 8.02
N VAL A 275 -4.65 1.87 7.35
CA VAL A 275 -5.49 0.80 7.90
C VAL A 275 -4.84 0.12 9.10
N ASP A 276 -3.54 -0.12 9.04
CA ASP A 276 -2.76 -0.66 10.16
C ASP A 276 -2.81 0.32 11.34
N MET A 277 -2.60 1.62 11.10
CA MET A 277 -2.70 2.66 12.11
C MET A 277 -4.11 2.75 12.72
N ILE A 278 -5.16 2.71 11.91
CA ILE A 278 -6.56 2.70 12.40
C ILE A 278 -6.80 1.47 13.27
N SER A 279 -6.33 0.30 12.84
CA SER A 279 -6.48 -0.94 13.60
C SER A 279 -5.77 -0.88 14.96
N VAL A 280 -4.61 -0.20 15.02
CA VAL A 280 -3.89 0.07 16.27
C VAL A 280 -4.64 1.09 17.13
N ALA A 281 -5.10 2.20 16.55
CA ALA A 281 -5.83 3.25 17.24
C ALA A 281 -7.17 2.76 17.84
N GLU A 282 -7.84 1.84 17.15
CA GLU A 282 -9.07 1.18 17.60
C GLU A 282 -8.81 0.03 18.60
N GLY A 283 -7.55 -0.35 18.82
CA GLY A 283 -7.18 -1.47 19.68
C GLY A 283 -7.60 -2.85 19.14
N VAL A 284 -7.83 -2.96 17.83
CA VAL A 284 -8.29 -4.18 17.14
C VAL A 284 -7.10 -5.06 16.71
N ALA A 285 -5.94 -4.47 16.41
CA ALA A 285 -4.73 -5.19 16.03
C ALA A 285 -3.51 -4.71 16.81
N GLU A 286 -2.56 -5.61 17.06
CA GLU A 286 -1.18 -5.21 17.38
C GLU A 286 -0.54 -4.57 16.12
N PRO A 287 0.38 -3.59 16.28
CA PRO A 287 1.00 -2.91 15.15
C PRO A 287 1.58 -3.92 14.14
N PHE A 288 1.12 -3.84 12.88
CA PHE A 288 1.71 -4.50 11.72
C PHE A 288 1.64 -6.04 11.65
N GLY A 289 0.81 -6.69 12.48
CA GLY A 289 0.72 -8.16 12.53
C GLY A 289 0.10 -8.84 11.29
N ASN A 290 -0.51 -8.08 10.36
CA ASN A 290 -1.40 -8.63 9.33
C ASN A 290 -0.95 -8.38 7.89
N ARG A 291 0.36 -8.30 7.61
CA ARG A 291 0.90 -8.16 6.23
C ARG A 291 1.28 -9.48 5.55
N GLN A 292 1.22 -10.61 6.27
CA GLN A 292 1.62 -11.93 5.74
C GLN A 292 0.79 -12.40 4.54
N TRP A 293 -0.47 -11.95 4.42
CA TRP A 293 -1.31 -12.31 3.28
C TRP A 293 -0.85 -11.60 1.99
N LEU A 294 -0.46 -10.32 2.10
CA LEU A 294 0.01 -9.49 0.98
C LEU A 294 1.37 -9.99 0.45
N GLU A 295 2.30 -10.31 1.35
CA GLU A 295 3.60 -10.90 0.98
C GLU A 295 3.44 -12.23 0.25
N LYS A 296 2.47 -13.05 0.68
CA LYS A 296 2.14 -14.32 0.02
C LYS A 296 1.51 -14.11 -1.36
N ALA A 297 0.61 -13.13 -1.52
CA ALA A 297 -0.02 -12.81 -2.81
C ALA A 297 1.03 -12.35 -3.84
N VAL A 298 1.95 -11.45 -3.44
CA VAL A 298 3.03 -10.98 -4.31
C VAL A 298 4.01 -12.11 -4.66
N GLN A 299 4.42 -12.93 -3.68
CA GLN A 299 5.31 -14.07 -3.92
C GLN A 299 4.68 -15.11 -4.87
N GLN A 300 3.36 -15.33 -4.78
CA GLN A 300 2.66 -16.26 -5.67
C GLN A 300 2.61 -15.75 -7.11
N CYS A 301 2.40 -14.44 -7.33
CA CYS A 301 2.46 -13.83 -8.66
C CYS A 301 3.86 -13.93 -9.29
N VAL A 302 4.91 -13.71 -8.50
CA VAL A 302 6.31 -13.83 -8.96
C VAL A 302 6.68 -15.30 -9.23
N ALA A 303 6.28 -16.23 -8.37
CA ALA A 303 6.59 -17.65 -8.53
C ALA A 303 5.90 -18.28 -9.76
N THR A 304 4.75 -17.76 -10.20
CA THR A 304 4.11 -18.21 -11.44
C THR A 304 4.80 -17.73 -12.71
N ALA A 305 5.70 -16.74 -12.64
CA ALA A 305 6.45 -16.24 -13.79
C ALA A 305 7.72 -17.07 -14.09
N ASP A 306 8.22 -17.86 -13.13
CA ASP A 306 9.54 -18.50 -13.21
C ASP A 306 9.49 -20.00 -13.58
N VAL A 307 8.30 -20.56 -13.88
CA VAL A 307 8.16 -21.97 -14.32
C VAL A 307 8.23 -22.04 -15.84
N GLY A 308 9.41 -21.79 -16.39
CA GLY A 308 9.61 -21.79 -17.85
C GLY A 308 11.06 -21.96 -18.29
N GLY A 309 11.85 -22.82 -17.64
CA GLY A 309 13.24 -23.02 -18.05
C GLY A 309 13.92 -24.27 -17.49
N SER A 310 13.61 -25.45 -18.02
CA SER A 310 14.64 -26.50 -18.16
C SER A 310 14.30 -27.46 -19.30
N ALA A 311 15.34 -27.77 -20.06
CA ALA A 311 15.31 -28.34 -21.40
C ALA A 311 15.18 -29.88 -21.42
N GLY A 312 14.46 -30.38 -22.43
CA GLY A 312 14.50 -31.76 -22.90
C GLY A 312 13.93 -31.83 -24.33
N GLU A 313 14.81 -32.12 -25.30
CA GLU A 313 14.56 -32.18 -26.74
C GLU A 313 13.37 -33.08 -27.14
N LEU A 314 12.53 -32.62 -28.09
CA LEU A 314 12.22 -33.32 -29.37
C LEU A 314 11.11 -32.62 -30.18
N THR A 315 11.48 -32.22 -31.42
CA THR A 315 10.68 -32.10 -32.66
C THR A 315 9.38 -31.28 -32.71
N ILE A 316 9.43 -30.19 -33.50
CA ILE A 316 8.31 -29.32 -33.93
C ILE A 316 7.67 -29.86 -35.24
N PRO A 317 6.35 -29.76 -35.41
CA PRO A 317 5.82 -29.01 -36.55
C PRO A 317 4.74 -27.95 -36.12
N PRO A 318 4.37 -27.01 -37.02
CA PRO A 318 4.28 -25.59 -36.69
C PRO A 318 2.88 -25.12 -36.30
N VAL A 319 2.81 -24.34 -35.22
CA VAL A 319 1.82 -23.28 -35.01
C VAL A 319 2.58 -22.16 -34.31
N SER A 320 2.54 -20.94 -34.84
CA SER A 320 3.10 -19.77 -34.15
C SER A 320 2.10 -19.23 -33.13
N PRO A 321 2.30 -19.39 -31.81
CA PRO A 321 1.84 -18.43 -30.85
C PRO A 321 2.90 -17.32 -30.79
N GLY A 322 2.57 -16.17 -31.37
CA GLY A 322 3.31 -14.94 -31.15
C GLY A 322 3.27 -14.61 -29.67
N VAL A 323 4.44 -14.75 -29.05
CA VAL A 323 4.92 -14.13 -27.81
C VAL A 323 3.93 -13.14 -27.20
N ALA A 324 3.34 -13.56 -26.07
CA ALA A 324 2.60 -12.69 -25.18
C ALA A 324 3.45 -11.48 -24.82
N ALA A 325 2.96 -10.28 -25.13
CA ALA A 325 3.44 -9.08 -24.46
C ALA A 325 2.87 -9.14 -23.04
N GLU A 326 3.61 -9.80 -22.15
CA GLU A 326 3.55 -9.51 -20.73
C GLU A 326 3.64 -7.99 -20.56
N ILE A 327 2.76 -7.45 -19.72
CA ILE A 327 2.88 -6.11 -19.15
C ILE A 327 4.37 -5.91 -18.81
N PRO A 328 5.05 -4.82 -19.24
CA PRO A 328 6.45 -4.62 -18.93
C PRO A 328 6.65 -4.39 -17.42
N THR A 329 6.69 -5.48 -16.64
CA THR A 329 7.12 -5.52 -15.24
C THR A 329 8.60 -5.14 -15.11
N GLY A 330 9.34 -5.06 -16.23
CA GLY A 330 10.71 -4.56 -16.29
C GLY A 330 10.91 -3.09 -15.86
N ARG A 331 9.83 -2.32 -15.61
CA ARG A 331 9.91 -0.99 -14.95
C ARG A 331 9.52 -0.99 -13.48
N LEU A 332 9.16 -2.13 -12.90
CA LEU A 332 9.04 -2.33 -11.44
C LEU A 332 10.39 -2.65 -10.77
N TYR A 333 11.50 -2.53 -11.52
CA TYR A 333 12.85 -2.80 -11.05
C TYR A 333 13.69 -1.55 -10.76
N VAL A 334 13.09 -0.50 -10.24
CA VAL A 334 13.81 0.56 -9.53
C VAL A 334 12.86 1.12 -8.45
N GLN A 335 13.17 0.88 -7.16
CA GLN A 335 12.45 1.27 -5.93
C GLN A 335 11.72 0.17 -5.12
N THR A 336 12.00 -1.12 -5.31
CA THR A 336 11.66 -2.17 -4.31
C THR A 336 12.72 -2.33 -3.22
N GLN A 337 13.38 -1.24 -2.82
CA GLN A 337 14.32 -1.27 -1.69
C GLN A 337 13.79 -0.43 -0.53
N LYS A 338 13.35 -1.18 0.49
CA LYS A 338 13.06 -0.82 1.89
C LYS A 338 11.66 -0.30 2.18
N LEU A 339 10.84 -1.15 2.81
CA LEU A 339 10.42 -0.98 4.22
C LEU A 339 9.42 -2.08 4.61
N GLY A 340 9.92 -3.32 4.73
CA GLY A 340 9.31 -4.29 5.63
C GLY A 340 9.95 -4.10 7.00
N GLN A 341 9.21 -3.58 7.99
CA GLN A 341 9.63 -3.70 9.38
C GLN A 341 9.47 -5.16 9.80
N VAL A 342 10.47 -5.96 9.47
CA VAL A 342 10.67 -7.26 10.07
C VAL A 342 10.94 -6.99 11.55
N LEU A 343 10.08 -7.47 12.46
CA LEU A 343 10.32 -7.47 13.91
C LEU A 343 11.46 -8.44 14.33
N ALA A 344 12.37 -8.72 13.39
CA ALA A 344 13.50 -9.61 13.51
C ALA A 344 14.62 -9.08 12.60
N TYR A 345 15.88 -9.26 12.99
CA TYR A 345 16.97 -9.13 12.02
C TYR A 345 16.98 -10.38 11.14
N PRO A 346 17.02 -10.24 9.80
CA PRO A 346 17.17 -11.38 8.90
C PRO A 346 18.42 -12.18 9.27
N ARG A 347 18.30 -13.51 9.36
CA ARG A 347 19.42 -14.41 9.69
C ARG A 347 20.62 -14.22 8.76
N GLN A 348 20.37 -13.82 7.52
CA GLN A 348 21.40 -13.54 6.51
C GLN A 348 22.35 -12.39 6.93
N LEU A 349 21.90 -11.45 7.78
CA LEU A 349 22.76 -10.38 8.32
C LEU A 349 23.68 -10.87 9.44
N LEU A 350 23.33 -11.97 10.11
CA LEU A 350 24.10 -12.49 11.23
C LEU A 350 25.51 -12.92 10.79
N MET A 351 25.63 -13.63 9.66
CA MET A 351 26.92 -14.17 9.22
C MET A 351 27.95 -13.07 8.86
N PRO A 352 27.60 -12.02 8.09
CA PRO A 352 28.48 -10.88 7.88
C PRO A 352 28.86 -10.14 9.16
N LEU A 353 27.93 -9.94 10.09
CA LEU A 353 28.20 -9.27 11.37
C LEU A 353 29.11 -10.10 12.28
N LEU A 354 28.97 -11.42 12.26
CA LEU A 354 29.86 -12.34 12.97
C LEU A 354 31.25 -12.40 12.34
N ALA A 355 31.33 -12.35 11.01
CA ALA A 355 32.61 -12.22 10.32
C ALA A 355 33.29 -10.88 10.68
N ALA A 356 32.54 -9.78 10.74
CA ALA A 356 33.07 -8.48 11.17
C ALA A 356 33.55 -8.50 12.64
N ALA A 357 32.81 -9.16 13.54
CA ALA A 357 33.20 -9.33 14.94
C ALA A 357 34.45 -10.21 15.14
N SER A 358 34.88 -10.94 14.11
CA SER A 358 36.05 -11.82 14.16
C SER A 358 37.38 -11.13 13.86
N GLY A 359 37.36 -9.87 13.39
CA GLY A 359 38.57 -9.09 13.18
C GLY A 359 39.29 -8.79 14.50
N GLU A 360 40.56 -9.18 14.61
CA GLU A 360 41.36 -9.12 15.85
C GLU A 360 41.58 -7.71 16.44
N GLN A 361 41.08 -6.65 15.82
CA GLN A 361 41.47 -5.26 16.12
C GLN A 361 40.36 -4.33 16.62
N THR A 362 39.11 -4.78 16.82
CA THR A 362 38.06 -3.90 17.38
C THR A 362 37.52 -4.44 18.71
N PRO A 363 37.78 -3.76 19.85
CA PRO A 363 37.30 -4.20 21.17
C PRO A 363 35.77 -4.11 21.33
N THR A 364 35.09 -3.43 20.41
CA THR A 364 33.63 -3.28 20.37
C THR A 364 33.10 -3.86 19.07
N GLY A 365 32.69 -5.12 19.11
CA GLY A 365 31.98 -5.75 17.99
C GLY A 365 30.63 -5.07 17.69
N PRO A 366 29.99 -5.40 16.56
CA PRO A 366 28.69 -4.85 16.19
C PRO A 366 27.63 -5.11 17.27
N VAL A 367 26.77 -4.12 17.49
CA VAL A 367 25.68 -4.18 18.47
C VAL A 367 24.34 -4.20 17.74
N LEU A 368 23.57 -5.24 17.97
CA LEU A 368 22.17 -5.31 17.54
C LEU A 368 21.28 -4.76 18.66
N ARG A 369 20.25 -3.99 18.29
CA ARG A 369 19.40 -3.29 19.24
C ARG A 369 17.93 -3.58 18.98
N TRP A 370 17.14 -3.62 20.05
CA TRP A 370 15.68 -3.69 19.97
C TRP A 370 15.07 -2.66 20.90
N ARG A 371 13.89 -2.16 20.57
CA ARG A 371 13.08 -1.28 21.41
C ARG A 371 11.78 -1.99 21.77
N SER A 372 11.42 -1.94 23.04
CA SER A 372 10.13 -2.40 23.54
C SER A 372 8.95 -1.67 22.84
N PRO A 373 7.79 -2.33 22.66
CA PRO A 373 6.63 -1.70 22.02
C PRO A 373 6.11 -0.44 22.73
N ASP A 374 6.24 -0.38 24.05
CA ASP A 374 5.87 0.78 24.86
C ASP A 374 6.92 1.90 24.85
N GLY A 375 8.06 1.67 24.19
CA GLY A 375 9.17 2.61 24.09
C GLY A 375 9.89 2.87 25.41
N GLN A 376 9.66 2.10 26.48
CA GLN A 376 10.27 2.36 27.79
C GLN A 376 11.66 1.72 27.95
N TYR A 377 11.91 0.66 27.19
CA TYR A 377 13.10 -0.18 27.28
C TYR A 377 13.79 -0.39 25.92
N GLU A 378 15.10 -0.58 25.97
CA GLU A 378 15.94 -0.99 24.84
C GLU A 378 16.78 -2.21 25.22
N ALA A 379 16.97 -3.14 24.29
CA ALA A 379 17.82 -4.30 24.46
C ALA A 379 19.00 -4.19 23.49
N ALA A 380 20.20 -4.53 23.95
CA ALA A 380 21.42 -4.50 23.15
C ALA A 380 22.14 -5.84 23.23
N LEU A 381 22.28 -6.51 22.09
CA LEU A 381 23.09 -7.71 21.93
C LEU A 381 24.46 -7.31 21.40
N VAL A 382 25.47 -7.49 22.23
CA VAL A 382 26.86 -7.27 21.83
C VAL A 382 27.39 -8.56 21.22
N LEU A 383 27.70 -8.53 19.92
CA LEU A 383 28.31 -9.65 19.23
C LEU A 383 29.81 -9.65 19.57
N ALA A 384 30.17 -10.36 20.64
CA ALA A 384 31.56 -10.44 21.09
C ALA A 384 32.44 -11.26 20.12
N ALA A 385 33.76 -11.01 20.19
CA ALA A 385 34.76 -11.72 19.40
C ALA A 385 34.65 -13.25 19.54
N PRO A 386 35.03 -14.03 18.50
CA PRO A 386 34.77 -15.47 18.36
C PRO A 386 35.34 -16.36 19.47
N ARG A 387 36.22 -15.83 20.34
CA ARG A 387 36.78 -16.58 21.47
C ARG A 387 35.84 -16.70 22.68
N SER A 388 34.79 -15.87 22.74
CA SER A 388 33.73 -16.05 23.74
C SER A 388 32.63 -16.95 23.17
N SER A 389 32.40 -18.11 23.79
CA SER A 389 31.22 -18.94 23.50
C SER A 389 29.92 -18.31 24.01
N GLN A 390 30.01 -17.31 24.90
CA GLN A 390 28.86 -16.65 25.48
C GLN A 390 28.57 -15.30 24.81
N TRP A 391 27.32 -15.12 24.41
CA TRP A 391 26.77 -13.83 24.01
C TRP A 391 26.00 -13.21 25.16
N VAL A 392 25.95 -11.87 25.17
CA VAL A 392 25.34 -11.10 26.24
C VAL A 392 24.32 -10.13 25.65
N LEU A 393 23.05 -10.36 26.01
CA LEU A 393 21.94 -9.44 25.74
C LEU A 393 21.68 -8.63 27.01
N ARG A 394 21.74 -7.31 26.91
CA ARG A 394 21.53 -6.39 28.03
C ARG A 394 20.28 -5.57 27.81
N PHE A 395 19.53 -5.31 28.87
CA PHE A 395 18.31 -4.52 28.82
C PHE A 395 18.49 -3.20 29.59
N TYR A 396 18.05 -2.12 28.97
CA TYR A 396 18.16 -0.76 29.46
C TYR A 396 16.80 -0.06 29.42
N THR A 397 16.61 0.94 30.25
CA THR A 397 15.56 1.95 30.05
C THR A 397 16.01 2.95 28.99
N THR A 398 15.10 3.73 28.43
CA THR A 398 15.45 4.82 27.50
C THR A 398 16.35 5.89 28.10
N ALA A 399 16.39 6.00 29.43
CA ALA A 399 17.33 6.86 30.15
C ALA A 399 18.76 6.26 30.23
N GLY A 400 19.02 5.10 29.62
CA GLY A 400 20.31 4.42 29.62
C GLY A 400 20.64 3.64 30.90
N GLN A 401 19.70 3.56 31.85
CA GLN A 401 19.87 2.79 33.08
C GLN A 401 19.55 1.31 32.84
N ARG A 402 20.08 0.39 33.66
CA ARG A 402 19.72 -1.04 33.56
C ARG A 402 18.23 -1.24 33.85
N ALA A 403 17.53 -2.00 33.02
CA ALA A 403 16.10 -2.28 33.15
C ALA A 403 15.83 -3.35 34.23
N ASN A 404 16.18 -3.08 35.49
CA ASN A 404 16.05 -4.04 36.59
C ASN A 404 14.59 -4.52 36.82
N GLN A 405 13.61 -3.77 36.34
CA GLN A 405 12.19 -4.10 36.36
C GLN A 405 11.87 -5.35 35.51
N LEU A 406 12.70 -5.67 34.50
CA LEU A 406 12.54 -6.85 33.65
C LEU A 406 13.21 -8.11 34.23
N VAL A 407 13.89 -8.02 35.38
CA VAL A 407 14.57 -9.19 35.98
C VAL A 407 13.55 -10.26 36.34
N GLY A 408 13.80 -11.49 35.88
CA GLY A 408 12.92 -12.64 36.07
C GLY A 408 11.87 -12.80 34.97
N GLU A 409 11.60 -11.79 34.16
CA GLU A 409 10.70 -11.91 33.00
C GLU A 409 11.24 -12.93 32.00
N PRO A 410 10.38 -13.73 31.36
CA PRO A 410 10.83 -14.62 30.30
C PRO A 410 11.25 -13.81 29.08
N TYR A 411 12.20 -14.35 28.31
CA TYR A 411 12.54 -13.82 27.00
C TYR A 411 12.62 -14.97 25.98
N CYS A 412 12.46 -14.64 24.70
CA CYS A 412 12.78 -15.52 23.58
C CYS A 412 13.60 -14.73 22.55
N LEU A 413 14.81 -15.18 22.21
CA LEU A 413 15.65 -14.56 21.19
C LEU A 413 15.89 -15.57 20.06
N GLY A 414 15.22 -15.39 18.92
CA GLY A 414 15.32 -16.30 17.76
C GLY A 414 15.11 -17.76 18.15
N GLY A 415 14.06 -18.06 18.92
CA GLY A 415 13.75 -19.39 19.44
C GLY A 415 14.50 -19.81 20.71
N CYS A 416 15.51 -19.05 21.15
CA CYS A 416 16.19 -19.31 22.42
C CYS A 416 15.42 -18.70 23.59
N ALA A 417 14.64 -19.53 24.29
CA ALA A 417 13.89 -19.10 25.47
C ALA A 417 14.72 -19.13 26.77
N GLY A 418 14.45 -18.18 27.66
CA GLY A 418 15.07 -18.13 28.98
C GLY A 418 14.38 -17.12 29.90
N ARG A 419 15.09 -16.69 30.96
CA ARG A 419 14.66 -15.60 31.84
C ARG A 419 15.74 -14.55 31.97
N ILE A 420 15.34 -13.29 32.10
CA ILE A 420 16.26 -12.17 32.29
C ILE A 420 16.90 -12.30 33.66
N GLY A 421 18.23 -12.42 33.68
CA GLY A 421 19.01 -12.61 34.90
C GLY A 421 19.20 -11.33 35.70
N PRO A 422 19.95 -11.38 36.81
CA PRO A 422 20.33 -10.21 37.59
C PRO A 422 20.99 -9.13 36.71
N GLU A 423 20.86 -7.87 37.14
CA GLU A 423 21.36 -6.69 36.43
C GLU A 423 20.73 -6.47 35.04
N ALA A 424 19.58 -7.11 34.76
CA ALA A 424 18.92 -7.08 33.47
C ALA A 424 19.83 -7.60 32.33
N VAL A 425 20.54 -8.70 32.61
CA VAL A 425 21.48 -9.34 31.68
C VAL A 425 21.08 -10.78 31.41
N VAL A 426 21.12 -11.16 30.14
CA VAL A 426 20.99 -12.54 29.70
C VAL A 426 22.32 -12.98 29.09
N LYS A 427 22.80 -14.14 29.53
CA LYS A 427 23.95 -14.82 28.93
C LYS A 427 23.47 -16.13 28.31
N PHE A 428 23.79 -16.36 27.06
CA PHE A 428 23.44 -17.60 26.36
C PHE A 428 24.60 -18.06 25.47
N ASP A 429 24.64 -19.38 25.25
CA ASP A 429 25.64 -20.00 24.39
C ASP A 429 25.33 -19.71 22.91
N ARG A 430 26.35 -19.27 22.18
CA ARG A 430 26.26 -18.94 20.75
C ARG A 430 25.67 -20.10 19.94
N ASN A 431 26.07 -21.33 20.24
CA ASN A 431 25.60 -22.49 19.47
C ASN A 431 24.09 -22.75 19.64
N SER A 432 23.47 -22.21 20.71
CA SER A 432 22.02 -22.33 20.89
C SER A 432 21.28 -21.53 19.82
N LEU A 433 21.74 -20.32 19.53
CA LEU A 433 21.11 -19.43 18.56
C LEU A 433 21.38 -19.90 17.11
N GLU A 434 22.57 -20.43 16.86
CA GLU A 434 22.89 -21.05 15.56
C GLU A 434 22.01 -22.26 15.27
N ARG A 435 21.63 -23.05 16.29
CA ARG A 435 20.77 -24.24 16.15
C ARG A 435 19.31 -23.93 15.84
N CYS A 436 18.76 -22.82 16.33
CA CYS A 436 17.33 -22.51 16.20
C CYS A 436 16.84 -22.24 14.76
N ARG A 437 17.74 -22.01 13.78
CA ARG A 437 17.43 -21.76 12.34
C ARG A 437 16.46 -20.62 12.01
N GLU A 438 15.90 -19.94 13.01
CA GLU A 438 14.99 -18.80 12.85
C GLU A 438 15.73 -17.46 12.63
N ASP A 439 14.96 -16.45 12.21
CA ASP A 439 15.39 -15.04 12.22
C ASP A 439 15.53 -14.51 13.65
N LEU A 440 16.30 -13.44 13.81
CA LEU A 440 16.65 -12.93 15.14
C LEU A 440 15.61 -11.90 15.63
N TYR A 441 14.48 -12.40 16.13
CA TYR A 441 13.48 -11.62 16.87
C TYR A 441 13.72 -11.68 18.37
N LEU A 442 13.23 -10.69 19.12
CA LEU A 442 13.26 -10.65 20.58
C LEU A 442 11.84 -10.52 21.13
N GLU A 443 11.44 -11.42 22.01
CA GLU A 443 10.21 -11.35 22.80
C GLU A 443 10.55 -11.30 24.29
N VAL A 444 9.80 -10.50 25.06
CA VAL A 444 10.00 -10.32 26.50
C VAL A 444 8.65 -10.26 27.23
N GLY A 445 8.56 -10.86 28.41
CA GLY A 445 7.44 -10.69 29.34
C GLY A 445 6.35 -11.77 29.29
N LYS A 446 5.32 -11.61 30.14
CA LYS A 446 4.08 -12.40 30.13
C LYS A 446 2.84 -11.50 30.09
N PRO A 447 2.09 -11.45 28.97
CA PRO A 447 2.29 -12.21 27.73
C PRO A 447 3.59 -11.81 27.00
N PRO A 448 4.16 -12.69 26.15
CA PRO A 448 5.35 -12.36 25.39
C PRO A 448 5.06 -11.20 24.44
N GLN A 449 5.82 -10.12 24.57
CA GLN A 449 5.74 -8.96 23.69
C GLN A 449 6.95 -8.91 22.78
N ARG A 450 6.72 -8.79 21.47
CA ARG A 450 7.79 -8.73 20.48
C ARG A 450 8.38 -7.33 20.37
N TRP A 451 9.69 -7.20 20.51
CA TRP A 451 10.40 -5.93 20.46
C TRP A 451 10.85 -5.60 19.03
N ILE A 452 10.90 -4.30 18.71
CA ILE A 452 11.15 -3.76 17.37
C ILE A 452 12.66 -3.59 17.16
N PRO A 453 13.29 -4.18 16.12
CA PRO A 453 14.70 -3.96 15.81
C PRO A 453 14.99 -2.48 15.55
N ALA A 454 16.02 -1.94 16.20
CA ALA A 454 16.55 -0.60 15.94
C ALA A 454 17.72 -0.69 14.95
N ALA A 455 18.00 0.38 14.21
CA ALA A 455 19.11 0.39 13.27
C ALA A 455 20.44 0.06 13.99
N PRO A 456 21.27 -0.85 13.45
CA PRO A 456 22.54 -1.20 14.08
C PRO A 456 23.43 0.04 14.15
N THR A 457 23.74 0.48 15.36
CA THR A 457 24.65 1.60 15.58
C THR A 457 26.08 1.06 15.53
N GLN A 458 26.89 1.57 14.61
CA GLN A 458 28.33 1.40 14.73
C GLN A 458 28.78 2.17 15.98
N VAL A 459 29.42 1.49 16.92
CA VAL A 459 30.00 2.16 18.08
C VAL A 459 31.17 2.98 17.56
N SER A 460 30.94 4.26 17.27
CA SER A 460 32.01 5.20 16.97
C SER A 460 32.90 5.28 18.20
N GLN A 461 34.17 4.90 18.03
CA GLN A 461 35.20 5.12 19.03
C GLN A 461 35.42 6.63 19.14
N GLN A 462 34.58 7.30 19.92
CA GLN A 462 34.91 8.62 20.43
C GLN A 462 35.93 8.36 21.54
N ALA A 463 37.20 8.34 21.15
CA ALA A 463 38.30 8.24 22.09
C ALA A 463 38.17 9.41 23.08
N ASP A 464 37.95 9.08 24.34
CA ASP A 464 38.27 9.96 25.45
C ASP A 464 39.74 10.33 25.31
N ALA A 465 39.99 11.50 24.72
CA ALA A 465 41.25 12.18 24.87
C ALA A 465 41.26 12.72 26.30
N THR A 466 41.68 11.87 27.24
CA THR A 466 42.04 12.34 28.58
C THR A 466 43.23 13.30 28.43
N PRO A 467 43.17 14.52 28.98
CA PRO A 467 44.32 15.43 28.98
C PRO A 467 45.50 14.90 29.82
#